data_AF-U1YHT1-F1
#
_entry.id   AF-U1YHT1-F1
#
_cell.length_a   1.000
_cell.length_b   1.000
_cell.length_c   1.000
_cell.angle_alpha   90.00
_cell.angle_beta   90.00
_cell.angle_gamma   90.00
#
_symmetry.space_group_name_H-M   'P 1'
#
loop_
_entity.id
_entity.type
_entity.pdbx_description
1 polymer ?
#
loop_
_entity_poly.entity_id
_entity_poly.type
_entity_poly.pdbx_seq_one_letter_code
_entity_poly.pdbx_strand_id
1 'polypeptide(L)'
;MKANASLHTLVDLSQNNVDDAARHLQELRTERDAAQSQLEMLQTYRQDYAQRLLDVGQTGVTMANYHNFRRFIVTLDQAISQQNSVIQALEEKMEQGRQVWYGHQQRLKAYETLIDRRLQTQQVQQQRMEQRNSDEIAARLFTRSQTAY
;
A
#
# COMPACT_ATOMS: atom_id res chain seq x y z
N MET A 1 -17.54 -4.22 28.71
CA MET A 1 -17.39 -5.15 27.56
C MET A 1 -17.70 -4.51 26.20
N LYS A 2 -18.84 -3.80 26.01
CA LYS A 2 -19.22 -3.20 24.69
C LYS A 2 -18.16 -2.32 24.01
N ALA A 3 -17.41 -1.52 24.77
CA ALA A 3 -16.41 -0.61 24.21
C ALA A 3 -15.06 -1.28 23.83
N ASN A 4 -14.81 -2.53 24.24
CA ASN A 4 -13.70 -3.32 23.68
C ASN A 4 -14.10 -3.89 22.32
N ALA A 5 -15.32 -4.43 22.21
CA ALA A 5 -15.84 -4.97 20.95
C ALA A 5 -15.83 -3.91 19.83
N SER A 6 -16.21 -2.66 20.13
CA SER A 6 -16.16 -1.58 19.15
C SER A 6 -14.73 -1.19 18.72
N LEU A 7 -13.73 -1.32 19.60
CA LEU A 7 -12.33 -1.02 19.24
C LEU A 7 -11.72 -2.14 18.39
N HIS A 8 -12.04 -3.40 18.69
CA HIS A 8 -11.63 -4.52 17.84
C HIS A 8 -12.22 -4.40 16.43
N THR A 9 -13.51 -4.05 16.29
CA THR A 9 -14.11 -3.79 14.98
C THR A 9 -13.41 -2.66 14.21
N LEU A 10 -12.94 -1.62 14.92
CA LEU A 10 -12.19 -0.53 14.29
C LEU A 10 -10.80 -0.96 13.83
N VAL A 11 -10.15 -1.88 14.54
CA VAL A 11 -8.89 -2.51 14.10
C VAL A 11 -9.13 -3.34 12.85
N ASP A 12 -10.13 -4.22 12.87
CA ASP A 12 -10.45 -5.07 11.71
C ASP A 12 -10.74 -4.22 10.46
N LEU A 13 -11.55 -3.16 10.63
CA LEU A 13 -11.84 -2.23 9.54
C LEU A 13 -10.57 -1.50 9.05
N SER A 14 -9.70 -1.08 9.97
CA SER A 14 -8.46 -0.38 9.60
C SER A 14 -7.46 -1.30 8.92
N GLN A 15 -7.39 -2.57 9.32
CA GLN A 15 -6.59 -3.60 8.67
C GLN A 15 -7.07 -3.83 7.24
N ASN A 16 -8.39 -3.99 7.05
CA ASN A 16 -8.96 -4.11 5.70
C ASN A 16 -8.62 -2.92 4.82
N ASN A 17 -8.68 -1.69 5.35
CA ASN A 17 -8.30 -0.49 4.58
C ASN A 17 -6.80 -0.47 4.21
N VAL A 18 -5.92 -0.93 5.10
CA VAL A 18 -4.47 -1.08 4.81
C VAL A 18 -4.28 -2.09 3.68
N ASP A 19 -4.93 -3.24 3.77
CA ASP A 19 -4.82 -4.31 2.78
C ASP A 19 -5.39 -3.89 1.43
N ASP A 20 -6.51 -3.17 1.41
CA ASP A 20 -7.12 -2.60 0.20
C ASP A 20 -6.18 -1.59 -0.46
N ALA A 21 -5.59 -0.68 0.32
CA ALA A 21 -4.62 0.29 -0.20
C ALA A 21 -3.34 -0.39 -0.72
N ALA A 22 -2.88 -1.46 -0.07
CA ALA A 22 -1.74 -2.25 -0.54
C ALA A 22 -2.05 -2.98 -1.85
N ARG A 23 -3.25 -3.56 -2.00
CA ARG A 23 -3.71 -4.18 -3.26
C ARG A 23 -3.76 -3.15 -4.39
N HIS A 24 -4.31 -1.97 -4.14
CA HIS A 24 -4.37 -0.91 -5.13
C HIS A 24 -2.96 -0.45 -5.57
N LEU A 25 -2.02 -0.30 -4.63
CA LEU A 25 -0.63 0.01 -4.96
C LEU A 25 0.04 -1.07 -5.83
N GLN A 26 -0.30 -2.34 -5.58
CA GLN A 26 0.19 -3.46 -6.38
C GLN A 26 -0.38 -3.44 -7.80
N GLU A 27 -1.67 -3.13 -7.96
CA GLU A 27 -2.30 -2.94 -9.28
C GLU A 27 -1.61 -1.83 -10.08
N LEU A 28 -1.43 -0.65 -9.46
CA LEU A 28 -0.73 0.48 -10.09
C LEU A 28 0.71 0.12 -10.49
N ARG A 29 1.41 -0.66 -9.65
CA ARG A 29 2.75 -1.15 -9.97
C ARG A 29 2.74 -2.07 -11.20
N THR A 30 1.80 -2.99 -11.27
CA THR A 30 1.64 -3.88 -12.43
C THR A 30 1.31 -3.10 -13.70
N GLU A 31 0.44 -2.10 -13.63
CA GLU A 31 0.14 -1.21 -14.76
C GLU A 31 1.39 -0.43 -15.21
N ARG A 32 2.18 0.10 -14.26
CA ARG A 32 3.43 0.82 -14.55
C ARG A 32 4.44 -0.10 -15.23
N ASP A 33 4.63 -1.31 -14.72
CA ASP A 33 5.58 -2.27 -15.29
C ASP A 33 5.16 -2.67 -16.72
N ALA A 34 3.87 -2.87 -16.99
CA ALA A 34 3.37 -3.12 -18.34
C ALA A 34 3.59 -1.91 -19.28
N ALA A 35 3.31 -0.70 -18.80
CA ALA A 35 3.56 0.55 -19.51
C ALA A 35 5.06 0.72 -19.86
N GLN A 36 5.95 0.35 -18.93
CA GLN A 36 7.40 0.37 -19.13
C GLN A 36 7.84 -0.65 -20.20
N SER A 37 7.33 -1.88 -20.16
CA SER A 37 7.61 -2.88 -21.20
C SER A 37 7.12 -2.42 -22.59
N GLN A 38 5.97 -1.76 -22.66
CA GLN A 38 5.47 -1.18 -23.91
C GLN A 38 6.38 -0.06 -24.43
N LEU A 39 6.87 0.82 -23.54
CA LEU A 39 7.83 1.87 -23.88
C LEU A 39 9.11 1.27 -24.47
N GLU A 40 9.66 0.25 -23.83
CA GLU A 40 10.87 -0.44 -24.29
C GLU A 40 10.66 -1.04 -25.70
N MET A 41 9.54 -1.73 -25.93
CA MET A 41 9.20 -2.23 -27.27
C MET A 41 9.13 -1.13 -28.32
N LEU A 42 8.49 0.01 -28.01
CA LEU A 42 8.41 1.15 -28.93
C LEU A 42 9.79 1.73 -29.24
N GLN A 43 10.68 1.83 -28.23
CA GLN A 43 12.04 2.33 -28.40
C GLN A 43 12.89 1.39 -29.26
N THR A 44 12.85 0.08 -28.99
CA THR A 44 13.52 -0.94 -29.81
C THR A 44 13.03 -0.87 -31.24
N TYR A 45 11.72 -0.87 -31.44
CA TYR A 45 11.13 -0.85 -32.77
C TYR A 45 11.49 0.42 -33.56
N ARG A 46 11.53 1.58 -32.88
CA ARG A 46 12.00 2.83 -33.48
C ARG A 46 13.47 2.74 -33.90
N GLN A 47 14.33 2.16 -33.07
CA GLN A 47 15.75 1.99 -33.38
C GLN A 47 15.95 1.09 -34.59
N ASP A 48 15.29 -0.07 -34.61
CA ASP A 48 15.34 -1.01 -35.74
C ASP A 48 14.84 -0.36 -37.03
N TYR A 49 13.75 0.40 -36.94
CA TYR A 49 13.16 1.08 -38.09
C TYR A 49 14.07 2.19 -38.63
N ALA A 50 14.75 2.92 -37.74
CA ALA A 50 15.74 3.92 -38.12
C ALA A 50 16.98 3.29 -38.79
N GLN A 51 17.46 2.14 -38.32
CA GLN A 51 18.56 1.42 -38.98
C GLN A 51 18.18 0.96 -40.38
N ARG A 52 16.99 0.37 -40.56
CA ARG A 52 16.50 -0.04 -41.89
C ARG A 52 16.49 1.13 -42.87
N LEU A 53 16.14 2.35 -42.42
CA LEU A 53 16.17 3.52 -43.28
C LEU A 53 17.60 3.88 -43.73
N LEU A 54 18.59 3.75 -42.85
CA LEU A 54 19.99 3.99 -43.20
C LEU A 54 20.47 2.98 -44.25
N ASP A 55 20.12 1.71 -44.10
CA ASP A 55 20.52 0.63 -45.01
C ASP A 55 19.91 0.79 -46.40
N VAL A 56 18.60 1.08 -46.50
CA VAL A 56 17.94 1.31 -47.80
C VAL A 56 18.41 2.65 -48.40
N GLY A 57 18.73 3.65 -47.57
CA GLY A 57 19.30 4.91 -48.02
C GLY A 57 20.62 4.74 -48.80
N GLN A 58 21.41 3.70 -48.49
CA GLN A 58 22.65 3.40 -49.20
C GLN A 58 22.43 2.80 -50.59
N THR A 59 21.30 2.13 -50.82
CA THR A 59 20.96 1.49 -52.10
C THR A 59 20.07 2.34 -53.01
N GLY A 60 19.66 3.52 -52.53
CA GLY A 60 18.80 4.48 -53.23
C GLY A 60 17.33 4.32 -52.84
N VAL A 61 16.74 5.39 -52.28
CA VAL A 61 15.34 5.44 -51.83
C VAL A 61 14.54 6.40 -52.70
N THR A 62 13.32 5.99 -53.10
CA THR A 62 12.37 6.91 -53.75
C THR A 62 11.87 7.96 -52.75
N MET A 63 11.64 9.19 -53.21
CA MET A 63 11.18 10.28 -52.34
C MET A 63 9.88 9.94 -51.57
N ALA A 64 8.96 9.21 -52.22
CA ALA A 64 7.72 8.74 -51.59
C ALA A 64 7.98 7.79 -50.42
N ASN A 65 8.92 6.85 -50.56
CA ASN A 65 9.29 5.94 -49.48
C ASN A 65 9.94 6.73 -48.33
N TYR A 66 10.84 7.66 -48.63
CA TYR A 66 11.47 8.52 -47.61
C TYR A 66 10.44 9.31 -46.78
N HIS A 67 9.42 9.88 -47.43
CA HIS A 67 8.33 10.57 -46.73
C HIS A 67 7.53 9.63 -45.81
N ASN A 68 7.20 8.42 -46.28
CA ASN A 68 6.51 7.42 -45.46
C ASN A 68 7.34 7.04 -44.22
N PHE A 69 8.65 6.83 -44.39
CA PHE A 69 9.56 6.56 -43.27
C PHE A 69 9.55 7.67 -42.22
N ARG A 70 9.72 8.93 -42.64
CA ARG A 70 9.69 10.07 -41.72
C ARG A 70 8.36 10.19 -40.98
N ARG A 71 7.24 10.00 -41.68
CA ARG A 71 5.91 10.04 -41.05
C ARG A 71 5.78 8.99 -39.96
N PHE A 72 6.25 7.78 -40.22
CA PHE A 72 6.16 6.69 -39.25
C PHE A 72 7.06 6.90 -38.02
N ILE A 73 8.27 7.44 -38.21
CA ILE A 73 9.14 7.83 -37.09
C ILE A 73 8.45 8.87 -36.21
N VAL A 74 7.80 9.89 -36.80
CA VAL A 74 7.02 10.88 -36.04
C VAL A 74 5.89 10.20 -35.25
N THR A 75 5.18 9.23 -35.84
CA THR A 75 4.15 8.47 -35.12
C THR A 75 4.74 7.69 -33.93
N LEU A 76 5.91 7.05 -34.10
CA LEU A 76 6.58 6.34 -33.02
C LEU A 76 7.06 7.29 -31.92
N ASP A 77 7.62 8.45 -32.27
CA ASP A 77 8.02 9.49 -31.31
C ASP A 77 6.82 9.98 -30.49
N GLN A 78 5.68 10.19 -31.15
CA GLN A 78 4.43 10.56 -30.48
C GLN A 78 3.95 9.46 -29.53
N ALA A 79 3.96 8.20 -29.96
CA ALA A 79 3.57 7.06 -29.11
C ALA A 79 4.49 6.90 -27.89
N ILE A 80 5.81 7.06 -28.07
CA ILE A 80 6.80 7.05 -26.99
C ILE A 80 6.52 8.19 -26.00
N SER A 81 6.27 9.41 -26.50
CA SER A 81 5.94 10.56 -25.65
C SER A 81 4.64 10.34 -24.85
N GLN A 82 3.62 9.75 -25.47
CA GLN A 82 2.38 9.37 -24.79
C GLN A 82 2.64 8.32 -23.70
N GLN A 83 3.43 7.28 -24.01
CA GLN A 83 3.74 6.22 -23.06
C GLN A 83 4.53 6.74 -21.85
N ASN A 84 5.49 7.65 -22.07
CA ASN A 84 6.20 8.33 -20.98
C ASN A 84 5.23 9.14 -20.09
N SER A 85 4.26 9.83 -20.68
CA SER A 85 3.25 10.59 -19.93
C SER A 85 2.36 9.67 -19.09
N VAL A 86 2.00 8.49 -19.62
CA VAL A 86 1.26 7.47 -18.87
C VAL A 86 2.08 6.96 -17.67
N ILE A 87 3.36 6.66 -17.87
CA ILE A 87 4.25 6.21 -16.79
C ILE A 87 4.35 7.28 -15.70
N GLN A 88 4.58 8.54 -16.06
CA GLN A 88 4.62 9.65 -15.10
C GLN A 88 3.32 9.75 -14.30
N ALA A 89 2.15 9.69 -14.97
CA ALA A 89 0.87 9.74 -14.29
C ALA A 89 0.66 8.56 -13.32
N LEU A 90 1.15 7.36 -13.68
CA LEU A 90 1.12 6.19 -12.80
C LEU A 90 2.03 6.38 -11.59
N GLU A 91 3.23 6.94 -11.77
CA GLU A 91 4.15 7.24 -10.67
C GLU A 91 3.56 8.26 -9.68
N GLU A 92 2.90 9.31 -10.18
CA GLU A 92 2.18 10.29 -9.36
C GLU A 92 1.03 9.63 -8.57
N LYS A 93 0.23 8.77 -9.22
CA LYS A 93 -0.83 8.00 -8.54
C LYS A 93 -0.26 7.05 -7.48
N MET A 94 0.86 6.39 -7.76
CA MET A 94 1.52 5.52 -6.78
C MET A 94 2.01 6.31 -5.57
N GLU A 95 2.53 7.52 -5.75
CA GLU A 95 2.92 8.38 -4.63
C GLU A 95 1.70 8.78 -3.79
N GLN A 96 0.61 9.20 -4.41
CA GLN A 96 -0.64 9.50 -3.70
C GLN A 96 -1.17 8.26 -2.95
N GLY A 97 -1.16 7.09 -3.60
CA GLY A 97 -1.53 5.81 -3.00
C GLY A 97 -0.66 5.45 -1.79
N ARG A 98 0.65 5.73 -1.83
CA ARG A 98 1.55 5.53 -0.69
C ARG A 98 1.17 6.40 0.49
N GLN A 99 0.85 7.67 0.26
CA GLN A 99 0.40 8.58 1.32
C GLN A 99 -0.90 8.09 1.98
N VAL A 100 -1.86 7.62 1.17
CA VAL A 100 -3.11 7.01 1.68
C VAL A 100 -2.82 5.76 2.50
N TRP A 101 -1.97 4.86 2.00
CA TRP A 101 -1.57 3.65 2.71
C TRP A 101 -0.90 3.96 4.05
N TYR A 102 0.03 4.92 4.09
CA TYR A 102 0.65 5.38 5.35
C TYR A 102 -0.38 5.92 6.34
N GLY A 103 -1.38 6.68 5.86
CA GLY A 103 -2.47 7.18 6.70
C GLY A 103 -3.30 6.06 7.32
N HIS A 104 -3.64 5.02 6.55
CA HIS A 104 -4.33 3.84 7.06
C HIS A 104 -3.46 3.07 8.08
N GLN A 105 -2.18 2.87 7.78
CA GLN A 105 -1.24 2.19 8.68
C GLN A 105 -1.09 2.92 10.02
N GLN A 106 -1.00 4.26 9.99
CA GLN A 106 -0.92 5.07 11.20
C GLN A 106 -2.18 4.94 12.05
N ARG A 107 -3.36 4.93 11.40
CA ARG A 107 -4.64 4.79 12.09
C ARG A 107 -4.83 3.41 12.72
N LEU A 108 -4.45 2.35 12.01
CA LEU A 108 -4.42 0.99 12.54
C LEU A 108 -3.56 0.93 13.81
N LYS A 109 -2.31 1.40 13.74
CA LYS A 109 -1.38 1.42 14.87
C LYS A 109 -1.91 2.21 16.07
N ALA A 110 -2.63 3.31 15.80
CA ALA A 110 -3.26 4.09 16.85
C ALA A 110 -4.35 3.29 17.58
N TYR A 111 -5.18 2.54 16.85
CA TYR A 111 -6.21 1.69 17.45
C TYR A 111 -5.62 0.51 18.23
N GLU A 112 -4.59 -0.16 17.70
CA GLU A 112 -3.86 -1.21 18.42
C GLU A 112 -3.31 -0.69 19.75
N THR A 113 -2.66 0.47 19.72
CA THR A 113 -2.12 1.12 20.93
C THR A 113 -3.21 1.42 21.96
N LEU A 114 -4.41 1.84 21.51
CA LEU A 114 -5.55 2.10 22.40
C LEU A 114 -6.09 0.81 23.03
N ILE A 115 -6.13 -0.29 22.29
CA ILE A 115 -6.53 -1.61 22.80
C ILE A 115 -5.53 -2.07 23.87
N ASP A 116 -4.23 -2.00 23.59
CA ASP A 116 -3.19 -2.42 24.53
C ASP A 116 -3.27 -1.67 25.86
N ARG A 117 -3.39 -0.34 25.81
CA ARG A 117 -3.57 0.49 27.01
C ARG A 117 -4.80 0.12 27.81
N ARG A 118 -5.89 -0.23 27.12
CA ARG A 118 -7.14 -0.61 27.75
C ARG A 118 -7.05 -1.98 28.41
N LEU A 119 -6.41 -2.94 27.77
CA LEU A 119 -6.13 -4.26 28.33
C LEU A 119 -5.26 -4.15 29.58
N GLN A 120 -4.20 -3.35 29.54
CA GLN A 120 -3.35 -3.07 30.71
C GLN A 120 -4.16 -2.46 31.87
N THR A 121 -4.99 -1.46 31.57
CA THR A 121 -5.84 -0.82 32.60
C THR A 121 -6.83 -1.80 33.22
N GLN A 122 -7.44 -2.66 32.41
CA GLN A 122 -8.36 -3.70 32.89
C GLN A 122 -7.64 -4.74 33.75
N GLN A 123 -6.44 -5.16 33.36
CA GLN A 123 -5.64 -6.10 34.13
C GLN A 123 -5.26 -5.54 35.51
N VAL A 124 -4.84 -4.27 35.57
CA VAL A 124 -4.54 -3.61 36.85
C VAL A 124 -5.78 -3.50 37.74
N GLN A 125 -6.94 -3.16 37.17
CA GLN A 125 -8.19 -3.11 37.93
C GLN A 125 -8.58 -4.49 38.47
N GLN A 126 -8.45 -5.53 37.66
CA GLN A 126 -8.74 -6.91 38.04
C GLN A 126 -7.82 -7.39 39.18
N GLN A 127 -6.51 -7.15 39.07
CA GLN A 127 -5.54 -7.49 40.11
C GLN A 127 -5.86 -6.80 41.44
N ARG A 128 -6.26 -5.52 41.42
CA ARG A 128 -6.67 -4.78 42.63
C ARG A 128 -7.94 -5.37 43.26
N MET A 129 -8.92 -5.76 42.45
CA MET A 129 -10.14 -6.39 42.94
C MET A 129 -9.86 -7.76 43.56
N GLU A 130 -9.02 -8.57 42.91
CA GLU A 130 -8.59 -9.88 43.41
C GLU A 130 -7.83 -9.77 44.74
N GLN A 131 -6.88 -8.84 44.82
CA GLN A 131 -6.13 -8.57 46.05
C GLN A 131 -7.06 -8.14 47.19
N ARG A 132 -7.99 -7.22 46.93
CA ARG A 132 -8.96 -6.79 47.94
C ARG A 132 -9.82 -7.95 48.44
N ASN A 133 -10.29 -8.81 47.52
CA ASN A 133 -11.10 -9.97 47.90
C ASN A 133 -10.28 -10.99 48.71
N SER A 134 -9.01 -11.23 48.36
CA SER A 134 -8.14 -12.10 49.16
C SER A 134 -7.89 -11.55 50.55
N ASP A 135 -7.67 -10.25 50.68
CA ASP A 135 -7.43 -9.58 51.96
C ASP A 135 -8.69 -9.65 52.85
N GLU A 136 -9.88 -9.45 52.28
CA GLU A 136 -11.16 -9.60 52.99
C GLU A 136 -11.40 -11.03 53.49
N ILE A 137 -11.05 -12.05 52.69
CA ILE A 137 -11.15 -13.46 53.09
C ILE A 137 -10.14 -13.75 54.22
N ALA A 138 -8.90 -13.32 54.08
CA ALA A 138 -7.85 -13.52 55.09
C ALA A 138 -8.23 -12.87 56.43
N ALA A 139 -8.75 -11.64 56.40
CA ALA A 139 -9.23 -10.94 57.59
C ALA A 139 -10.38 -11.70 58.28
N ARG A 140 -11.37 -12.20 57.53
CA ARG A 140 -12.49 -12.99 58.08
C ARG A 140 -12.02 -14.30 58.72
N LEU A 141 -11.07 -15.00 58.09
CA LEU A 141 -10.47 -16.22 58.64
C LEU A 141 -9.71 -15.93 59.94
N PHE A 142 -8.93 -14.85 59.96
CA PHE A 142 -8.21 -14.41 61.15
C PHE A 142 -9.15 -14.09 62.32
N THR A 143 -10.19 -13.28 62.09
CA THR A 143 -11.19 -12.98 63.13
C THR A 143 -11.83 -14.24 63.69
N ARG A 144 -12.21 -15.20 62.83
CA ARG A 144 -12.77 -16.49 63.26
C ARG A 144 -11.82 -17.29 64.16
N SER A 145 -10.54 -17.33 63.82
CA SER A 145 -9.53 -18.01 64.65
C SER A 145 -9.31 -17.35 66.01
N GLN A 146 -9.47 -16.03 66.13
CA GLN A 146 -9.36 -15.32 67.41
C GLN A 146 -10.56 -15.53 68.33
N THR A 147 -11.77 -15.63 67.79
CA THR A 147 -12.99 -15.92 68.58
C THR A 147 -13.15 -17.38 69.01
N ALA A 148 -12.29 -18.28 68.51
CA ALA A 148 -12.34 -19.71 68.82
C ALA A 148 -11.46 -20.14 70.02
N TYR A 149 -10.88 -19.17 70.74
CA TYR A 149 -10.16 -19.32 72.00
C TYR A 149 -10.84 -18.47 73.08
#